data_AF-A0A2I1DLQ6-F1
#
_entry.id   AF-A0A2I1DLQ6-F1
#
_cell.length_a   1.000
_cell.length_b   1.000
_cell.length_c   1.000
_cell.angle_alpha   90.00
_cell.angle_beta   90.00
_cell.angle_gamma   90.00
#
_symmetry.space_group_name_H-M   'P 1'
#
loop_
_entity.id
_entity.type
_entity.pdbx_description
1 polymer ?
#
loop_
_entity_poly.entity_id
_entity_poly.type
_entity_poly.pdbx_seq_one_letter_code
_entity_poly.pdbx_strand_id
1 'polypeptide(L)'
;MAAYSERIPVLVTVQEKALIARMAQEAHISMGEFLRRAASSFRPNEDEQMLEGMMDQMLKTTAQASRVIDDTLSFVEASNQRIASLESSRKG
;
A
#
# COMPACT_ATOMS: atom_id res chain seq x y z
N MET A 1 -6.87 40.43 -20.03
CA MET A 1 -6.36 39.07 -19.77
C MET A 1 -7.56 38.13 -19.68
N ALA A 2 -7.70 37.20 -20.62
CA ALA A 2 -8.81 36.25 -20.60
C ALA A 2 -8.61 35.27 -19.44
N ALA A 3 -9.62 35.13 -18.58
CA ALA A 3 -9.65 34.05 -17.60
C ALA A 3 -9.86 32.75 -18.39
N TYR A 4 -8.85 31.87 -18.41
CA TYR A 4 -8.94 30.52 -19.01
C TYR A 4 -9.74 29.58 -18.09
N SER A 5 -10.96 29.98 -17.72
CA SER A 5 -11.88 29.13 -16.95
C SER A 5 -13.14 28.86 -17.75
N GLU A 6 -13.36 27.58 -18.02
CA GLU A 6 -14.57 27.08 -18.66
C GLU A 6 -15.49 26.43 -17.64
N ARG A 7 -16.80 26.45 -17.92
CA ARG A 7 -17.81 25.84 -17.05
C ARG A 7 -18.09 24.41 -17.50
N ILE A 8 -18.03 23.47 -16.56
CA ILE A 8 -18.47 22.09 -16.76
C ILE A 8 -19.77 21.89 -15.96
N PRO A 9 -20.95 21.91 -16.60
CA PRO A 9 -22.20 21.59 -15.91
C PRO A 9 -22.27 20.07 -15.66
N VAL A 10 -22.38 19.68 -14.39
CA VAL A 10 -22.54 18.28 -13.98
C VAL A 10 -23.88 18.14 -13.27
N LEU A 11 -24.69 17.19 -13.73
CA LEU A 11 -25.94 16.83 -13.07
C LEU A 11 -25.64 15.85 -11.94
N VAL A 12 -26.14 16.18 -10.75
CA VAL A 12 -26.04 15.35 -9.55
C VAL A 12 -27.39 15.32 -8.87
N THR A 13 -27.64 14.27 -8.11
CA THR A 13 -28.78 14.18 -7.20
C THR A 13 -28.64 15.19 -6.05
N VAL A 14 -29.74 15.44 -5.34
CA VAL A 14 -29.74 16.32 -4.15
C VAL A 14 -28.81 15.77 -3.07
N GLN A 15 -28.79 14.44 -2.90
CA GLN A 15 -27.99 13.74 -1.92
C GLN A 15 -26.49 13.86 -2.23
N GLU A 16 -26.10 13.62 -3.49
CA GLU A 16 -24.71 13.78 -3.93
C GLU A 16 -24.23 15.21 -3.76
N LYS A 17 -25.06 16.20 -4.10
CA LYS A 17 -24.71 17.61 -3.89
C LYS A 17 -24.45 17.93 -2.42
N ALA A 18 -25.28 17.42 -1.52
CA ALA A 18 -25.10 17.62 -0.08
C ALA A 18 -23.82 16.94 0.44
N LEU A 19 -23.53 15.74 -0.04
CA LEU A 19 -22.30 15.01 0.30
C LEU A 19 -21.05 15.76 -0.18
N ILE A 20 -21.03 16.20 -1.43
CA ILE A 20 -19.91 16.97 -2.01
C ILE A 20 -19.71 18.29 -1.25
N ALA A 21 -20.79 18.99 -0.90
CA ALA A 21 -20.70 20.22 -0.11
C ALA A 21 -20.08 19.97 1.27
N ARG A 22 -20.47 18.88 1.95
CA ARG A 22 -19.90 18.48 3.23
C ARG A 22 -18.40 18.15 3.11
N MET A 23 -18.00 17.35 2.12
CA MET A 23 -16.58 17.01 1.91
C MET A 23 -15.73 18.24 1.63
N ALA A 24 -16.23 19.18 0.81
CA ALA A 24 -15.55 20.44 0.54
C ALA A 24 -15.39 21.30 1.82
N GLN A 25 -16.42 21.33 2.67
CA GLN A 25 -16.39 22.03 3.96
C GLN A 25 -15.37 21.40 4.92
N GLU A 26 -15.36 20.07 5.06
CA GLU A 26 -14.39 19.33 5.88
C GLU A 26 -12.94 19.56 5.39
N ALA A 27 -12.76 19.73 4.07
CA ALA A 27 -11.47 20.06 3.46
C ALA A 27 -11.14 21.57 3.46
N HIS A 28 -11.99 22.43 4.03
CA HIS A 28 -11.83 23.89 4.08
C HIS A 28 -11.60 24.55 2.70
N ILE A 29 -12.23 24.04 1.64
CA ILE A 29 -12.12 24.56 0.27
C ILE A 29 -13.50 24.73 -0.37
N SER A 30 -13.57 25.46 -1.49
CA SER A 30 -14.83 25.60 -2.22
C SER A 30 -15.24 24.29 -2.89
N MET A 31 -16.55 24.12 -3.10
CA MET A 31 -17.09 22.93 -3.79
C MET A 31 -16.50 22.75 -5.20
N GLY A 32 -16.29 23.84 -5.93
CA GLY A 32 -15.67 23.81 -7.26
C GLY A 32 -14.18 23.46 -7.22
N GLU A 33 -13.44 23.94 -6.21
CA GLU A 33 -12.05 23.56 -5.99
C GLU A 33 -11.93 22.08 -5.63
N PHE A 34 -12.80 21.60 -4.74
CA PHE A 34 -12.88 20.20 -4.35
C PHE A 34 -13.10 19.30 -5.56
N LEU A 35 -14.12 19.61 -6.37
CA LEU A 35 -14.41 18.85 -7.59
C LEU A 35 -13.29 18.93 -8.63
N ARG A 36 -12.64 20.09 -8.79
CA ARG A 36 -11.48 20.21 -9.70
C ARG A 36 -10.35 19.28 -9.24
N ARG A 37 -10.02 19.27 -7.95
CA ARG A 37 -8.98 18.39 -7.40
C ARG A 37 -9.35 16.92 -7.55
N ALA A 38 -10.58 16.56 -7.18
CA ALA A 38 -11.08 15.19 -7.30
C ALA A 38 -11.03 14.67 -8.75
N ALA A 39 -11.43 15.51 -9.72
CA ALA A 39 -11.32 15.18 -11.13
C ALA A 39 -9.86 15.03 -11.57
N SER A 40 -8.97 15.93 -11.13
CA SER A 40 -7.54 15.86 -11.42
C SER A 40 -6.85 14.64 -10.81
N SER A 41 -7.32 14.13 -9.67
CA SER A 41 -6.77 12.95 -8.98
C SER A 41 -7.39 11.62 -9.42
N PHE A 42 -8.49 11.63 -10.18
CA PHE A 42 -9.15 10.41 -10.60
C PHE A 42 -8.24 9.60 -11.55
N ARG A 43 -7.76 8.44 -11.10
CA ARG A 43 -6.90 7.52 -11.86
C ARG A 43 -7.42 6.09 -11.76
N PRO A 44 -8.46 5.74 -12.54
CA PRO A 44 -9.19 4.48 -12.35
C PRO A 44 -8.37 3.20 -12.51
N ASN A 45 -7.23 3.23 -13.22
CA ASN A 45 -6.40 2.05 -13.46
C ASN A 45 -4.99 2.11 -12.83
N GLU A 46 -4.45 3.31 -12.59
CA GLU A 46 -3.08 3.44 -12.05
C GLU A 46 -3.04 3.10 -10.55
N ASP A 47 -4.09 3.45 -9.81
CA ASP A 47 -4.19 3.15 -8.38
C ASP A 47 -4.32 1.65 -8.12
N GLU A 48 -5.10 0.94 -8.94
CA GLU A 48 -5.26 -0.52 -8.88
C GLU A 48 -3.93 -1.23 -9.20
N GLN A 49 -3.24 -0.82 -10.28
CA GLN A 49 -1.96 -1.39 -10.67
C GLN A 49 -0.85 -1.13 -9.64
N MET A 50 -0.85 0.06 -9.03
CA MET A 50 0.08 0.38 -7.95
C MET A 50 -0.16 -0.53 -6.74
N LEU A 51 -1.41 -0.70 -6.33
CA LEU A 51 -1.78 -1.56 -5.22
C LEU A 51 -1.39 -3.02 -5.49
N GLU A 52 -1.67 -3.52 -6.69
CA GLU A 52 -1.28 -4.87 -7.12
C GLU A 52 0.25 -5.05 -7.07
N GLY A 53 1.01 -4.10 -7.59
CA GLY A 53 2.48 -4.13 -7.51
C GLY A 53 3.02 -4.12 -6.08
N MET A 54 2.38 -3.39 -5.16
CA MET A 54 2.73 -3.40 -3.73
C MET A 54 2.46 -4.77 -3.09
N MET A 55 1.33 -5.39 -3.42
CA MET A 55 0.96 -6.72 -2.94
C MET A 55 1.96 -7.78 -3.43
N ASP A 56 2.33 -7.74 -4.71
CA ASP A 56 3.34 -8.63 -5.29
C ASP A 56 4.68 -8.50 -4.59
N GLN A 57 5.11 -7.27 -4.31
CA GLN A 57 6.37 -7.03 -3.61
C GLN A 57 6.31 -7.56 -2.18
N MET A 58 5.18 -7.38 -1.48
CA MET A 58 4.96 -7.90 -0.12
C MET A 58 5.01 -9.44 -0.11
N LEU A 59 4.39 -10.10 -1.08
CA LEU A 59 4.43 -11.56 -1.19
C LEU A 59 5.86 -12.07 -1.43
N LYS A 60 6.62 -11.43 -2.32
CA LYS A 60 8.01 -11.79 -2.62
C LYS A 60 8.90 -11.64 -1.38
N THR A 61 8.80 -10.51 -0.68
CA THR A 61 9.63 -10.26 0.51
C THR A 61 9.28 -11.19 1.66
N THR A 62 7.99 -11.49 1.86
CA THR A 62 7.54 -12.43 2.89
C THR A 62 8.03 -13.84 2.59
N ALA A 63 7.91 -14.30 1.33
CA ALA A 63 8.42 -15.61 0.92
C ALA A 63 9.95 -15.72 1.02
N GLN A 64 10.69 -14.62 0.80
CA GLN A 64 12.12 -14.58 1.03
C GLN A 64 12.45 -14.64 2.53
N ALA A 65 11.75 -13.89 3.36
CA ALA A 65 11.95 -13.90 4.81
C ALA A 65 11.70 -15.29 5.41
N SER A 66 10.62 -15.98 4.99
CA SER A 66 10.35 -17.35 5.41
C SER A 66 11.49 -18.31 5.06
N ARG A 67 12.01 -18.25 3.83
CA ARG A 67 13.15 -19.08 3.42
C ARG A 67 14.40 -18.82 4.27
N VAL A 68 14.71 -17.55 4.54
CA VAL A 68 15.87 -17.20 5.38
C VAL A 68 15.71 -17.72 6.81
N ILE A 69 14.49 -17.69 7.36
CA ILE A 69 14.20 -18.26 8.68
C ILE A 69 14.45 -19.78 8.66
N ASP A 70 13.92 -20.49 7.67
CA ASP A 70 14.08 -21.94 7.54
C ASP A 70 15.57 -22.35 7.39
N ASP A 71 16.32 -21.60 6.57
CA ASP A 71 17.75 -21.81 6.38
C ASP A 71 18.52 -21.58 7.69
N THR A 72 18.15 -20.54 8.43
CA THR A 72 18.78 -20.20 9.71
C THR A 72 18.52 -21.29 10.76
N LEU A 73 17.29 -21.78 10.85
CA LEU A 73 16.92 -22.86 11.76
C LEU A 73 17.68 -24.15 11.42
N SER A 74 17.76 -24.50 10.14
CA SER A 74 18.51 -25.67 9.66
C SER A 74 20.00 -25.56 9.98
N PHE A 75 20.59 -24.37 9.82
CA PHE A 75 21.99 -24.12 10.17
C PHE A 75 22.25 -24.27 11.67
N VAL A 76 21.36 -23.73 12.52
CA VAL A 76 21.45 -23.85 13.98
C VAL A 76 21.35 -25.31 14.41
N GLU A 77 20.41 -26.08 13.84
CA GLU A 77 20.26 -27.49 14.12
C GLU A 77 21.55 -28.28 13.78
N ALA A 78 22.08 -28.09 12.58
CA ALA A 78 23.34 -28.73 12.17
C ALA A 78 24.51 -28.31 13.07
N SER A 79 24.54 -27.06 13.55
CA SER A 79 25.55 -26.60 14.50
C SER A 79 25.42 -27.28 15.86
N ASN A 80 24.20 -27.40 16.38
CA ASN A 80 23.93 -28.09 17.64
C ASN A 80 24.35 -29.57 17.58
N GLN A 81 24.09 -30.25 16.46
CA GLN A 81 24.55 -31.63 16.24
C GLN A 81 26.08 -31.74 16.31
N ARG A 82 26.82 -30.84 15.63
CA ARG A 82 28.30 -30.82 15.68
C ARG A 82 28.82 -30.60 17.10
N ILE A 83 28.23 -29.67 17.84
CA ILE A 83 28.62 -29.38 19.25
C ILE A 83 28.38 -30.62 20.11
N ALA A 84 27.22 -31.27 19.97
CA ALA A 84 26.91 -32.49 20.74
C ALA A 84 27.91 -33.62 20.47
N SER A 85 28.31 -33.83 19.21
CA SER A 85 29.34 -34.80 18.86
C SER A 85 30.68 -34.50 19.54
N LEU A 86 31.16 -33.25 19.45
CA LEU A 86 32.42 -32.82 20.09
C LEU A 86 32.39 -32.99 21.62
N GLU A 87 31.26 -32.65 22.27
CA GLU A 87 31.12 -32.81 23.72
C GLU A 87 31.05 -34.28 24.14
N SER A 88 30.46 -35.16 23.33
CA SER A 88 30.43 -36.60 23.61
C SER A 88 31.82 -37.24 23.49
N SER A 89 32.61 -36.86 22.47
CA SER A 89 33.98 -37.34 22.28
C SER A 89 34.97 -36.86 23.34
N ARG A 90 34.64 -35.77 24.07
CA ARG A 90 35.49 -35.24 25.15
C ARG A 90 35.25 -35.92 26.50
N LYS A 91 34.11 -36.61 26.67
CA LYS A 91 33.67 -37.20 27.95
C LYS A 91 33.84 -38.73 28.04
N GLY A 92 34.31 -39.38 26.97
CA GLY A 92 34.68 -40.81 26.97
C GLY A 92 36.19 -40.96 26.86
#